data_AF-A0AAU9SUH7-F1
#
_entry.id   AF-A0AAU9SUH7-F1
#
_cell.length_a   1.000
_cell.length_b   1.000
_cell.length_c   1.000
_cell.angle_alpha   90.00
_cell.angle_beta   90.00
_cell.angle_gamma   90.00
#
_symmetry.space_group_name_H-M   'P 1'
#
loop_
_entity.id
_entity.type
_entity.pdbx_description
1 polymer ?
#
loop_
_entity_poly.entity_id
_entity_poly.type
_entity_poly.pdbx_seq_one_letter_code
_entity_poly.pdbx_strand_id
1 'polypeptide(L)'
;MMASDPKLKAEIGPDGLAREALVIAYTEKIIEEEQLQLRKYIEENYTKIRDVEREFGNLTMELKLTAGPKKAAMEHLRKKIEVCTEKIHVAKLKEDEARKAYEAASKVVRDEEATKQSLCEDLNRLVQESSNTQYARLEELKRRLEALNPNRSSTSIQQTHPQEPANNNGKEEGAKEHGQRPATAEGESKSKKKPQIQGRGRGIGIMNKGRGGWTGAGFDVDGRN
;
A
#
# COMPACT_ATOMS: atom_id res chain seq x y z
N MET A 1 36.01 54.04 28.34
CA MET A 1 37.24 54.67 28.85
C MET A 1 38.01 55.15 27.64
N MET A 2 38.08 56.47 27.40
CA MET A 2 38.96 57.01 26.36
C MET A 2 40.38 56.95 26.90
N ALA A 3 41.22 56.09 26.30
CA ALA A 3 42.63 56.03 26.65
C ALA A 3 43.29 57.31 26.11
N SER A 4 43.67 58.22 26.99
CA SER A 4 44.43 59.41 26.60
C SER A 4 45.84 58.98 26.19
N ASP A 5 46.17 59.10 24.92
CA ASP A 5 47.48 58.73 24.40
C ASP A 5 48.59 59.59 25.05
N PRO A 6 49.65 58.99 25.59
CA PRO A 6 50.69 59.70 26.36
C PRO A 6 51.52 60.71 25.54
N LYS A 7 51.31 60.80 24.22
CA LYS A 7 51.94 61.78 23.31
C LYS A 7 51.22 63.15 23.25
N LEU A 8 50.09 63.31 23.92
CA LEU A 8 49.23 64.51 23.89
C LEU A 8 49.57 65.58 24.95
N LYS A 9 50.72 65.50 25.62
CA LYS A 9 51.11 66.51 26.60
C LYS A 9 51.65 67.74 25.88
N ALA A 10 51.04 68.90 26.09
CA ALA A 10 51.56 70.17 25.58
C ALA A 10 53.00 70.37 26.05
N GLU A 11 53.95 70.40 25.11
CA GLU A 11 55.35 70.66 25.41
C GLU A 11 55.51 72.16 25.69
N ILE A 12 55.87 72.52 26.93
CA ILE A 12 56.06 73.91 27.34
C ILE A 12 57.44 74.35 26.84
N GLY A 13 57.48 75.40 26.03
CA GLY A 13 58.74 75.99 25.56
C GLY A 13 59.58 76.56 26.72
N PRO A 14 60.87 76.82 26.52
CA PRO A 14 61.74 77.44 27.54
C PRO A 14 61.28 78.85 27.96
N ASP A 15 60.31 79.42 27.25
CA ASP A 15 59.61 80.69 27.47
C ASP A 15 58.32 80.55 28.31
N GLY A 16 57.93 79.34 28.72
CA GLY A 16 56.74 79.09 29.53
C GLY A 16 55.43 79.05 28.75
N LEU A 17 55.47 79.13 27.41
CA LEU A 17 54.28 79.03 26.56
C LEU A 17 54.06 77.59 26.10
N ALA A 18 52.81 77.11 26.19
CA ALA A 18 52.44 75.80 25.70
C ALA A 18 52.52 75.78 24.16
N ARG A 19 53.23 74.80 23.58
CA ARG A 19 53.23 74.57 22.12
C ARG A 19 51.89 73.95 21.68
N GLU A 20 50.81 74.72 21.78
CA GLU A 20 49.43 74.30 21.50
C GLU A 20 49.23 73.91 20.02
N ALA A 21 50.00 74.50 19.10
CA ALA A 21 49.92 74.24 17.66
C ALA A 21 50.10 72.75 17.28
N LEU A 22 50.95 72.01 18.00
CA LEU A 22 51.16 70.57 17.74
C LEU A 22 49.99 69.70 18.23
N VAL A 23 49.38 70.09 19.35
CA VAL A 23 48.21 69.40 19.92
C VAL A 23 46.99 69.65 19.03
N ILE A 24 46.80 70.89 18.58
CA ILE A 24 45.71 71.28 17.67
C ILE A 24 45.81 70.52 16.35
N ALA A 25 46.98 70.50 15.71
CA ALA A 25 47.17 69.79 14.44
C ALA A 25 46.92 68.27 14.57
N TYR A 26 47.28 67.68 15.72
CA TYR A 26 47.02 66.28 16.00
C TYR A 26 45.53 66.00 16.26
N THR A 27 44.83 66.85 17.02
CA THR A 27 43.38 66.68 17.22
C THR A 27 42.58 66.93 15.95
N GLU A 28 43.00 67.87 15.11
CA GLU A 28 42.43 68.09 13.76
C GLU A 28 42.56 66.84 12.90
N LYS A 29 43.73 66.19 12.89
CA LYS A 29 43.93 64.94 12.16
C LYS A 29 43.00 63.81 12.63
N ILE A 30 42.80 63.65 13.95
CA ILE A 30 41.85 62.65 14.48
C ILE A 30 40.43 62.95 14.04
N ILE A 31 40.01 64.21 14.12
CA ILE A 31 38.68 64.64 13.69
C ILE A 31 38.48 64.37 12.20
N GLU A 32 39.46 64.67 11.36
CA GLU A 32 39.41 64.38 9.93
C GLU A 32 39.28 62.88 9.63
N GLU A 33 40.04 62.04 10.35
CA GLU A 33 39.99 60.58 10.22
C GLU A 33 38.60 60.04 10.63
N GLU A 34 38.03 60.51 11.74
CA GLU A 34 36.68 60.13 12.19
C GLU A 34 35.59 60.62 11.21
N GLN A 35 35.72 61.84 10.69
CA GLN A 35 34.80 62.38 9.67
C GLN A 35 34.84 61.56 8.38
N LEU A 36 36.03 61.13 7.96
CA LEU A 36 36.19 60.27 6.79
C LEU A 36 35.56 58.88 7.02
N GLN A 37 35.76 58.29 8.20
CA GLN A 37 35.13 57.01 8.57
C GLN A 37 33.60 57.13 8.60
N LEU A 38 33.06 58.20 9.18
CA LEU A 38 31.63 58.44 9.24
C LEU A 38 31.03 58.59 7.83
N ARG A 39 31.69 59.32 6.93
CA ARG A 39 31.25 59.44 5.53
C ARG A 39 31.21 58.10 4.81
N LYS A 40 32.24 57.26 4.96
CA LYS A 40 32.27 55.91 4.40
C LYS A 40 31.13 55.05 4.97
N TYR A 41 30.93 55.08 6.28
CA TYR A 41 29.87 54.34 6.95
C TYR A 41 28.48 54.74 6.46
N ILE A 42 28.25 56.04 6.28
CA ILE A 42 27.00 56.57 5.74
C ILE A 42 26.79 56.11 4.28
N GLU A 43 27.82 56.24 3.44
CA GLU A 43 27.77 55.80 2.03
C GLU A 43 27.49 54.30 1.89
N GLU A 44 28.16 53.48 2.70
CA GLU A 44 27.91 52.04 2.78
C GLU A 44 26.48 51.73 3.20
N ASN A 45 25.95 52.40 4.21
CA ASN A 45 24.57 52.19 4.66
C ASN A 45 23.54 52.60 3.59
N TYR A 46 23.73 53.74 2.92
CA TYR A 46 22.86 54.13 1.81
C TYR A 46 22.92 53.13 0.64
N THR A 47 24.09 52.54 0.40
CA THR A 47 24.22 51.50 -0.62
C THR A 47 23.49 50.23 -0.21
N LYS A 48 23.65 49.78 1.04
CA LYS A 48 22.91 48.62 1.60
C LYS A 48 21.40 48.82 1.55
N ILE A 49 20.91 50.01 1.92
CA ILE A 49 19.47 50.33 1.85
C ILE A 49 18.97 50.21 0.42
N ARG A 50 19.67 50.80 -0.56
CA ARG A 50 19.29 50.72 -1.97
C ARG A 50 19.28 49.29 -2.51
N ASP A 51 20.23 48.46 -2.10
CA ASP A 51 20.28 47.07 -2.52
C ASP A 51 19.10 46.27 -1.95
N VAL A 52 18.78 46.46 -0.67
CA VAL A 52 17.60 45.84 -0.04
C VAL A 52 16.30 46.32 -0.70
N GLU A 53 16.16 47.61 -0.99
CA GLU A 53 14.99 48.14 -1.70
C GLU A 53 14.83 47.53 -3.09
N ARG A 54 15.94 47.32 -3.81
CA ARG A 54 15.95 46.64 -5.12
C ARG A 54 15.50 45.19 -5.00
N GLU A 55 16.05 44.44 -4.03
CA GLU A 55 15.67 43.05 -3.78
C GLU A 55 14.20 42.94 -3.39
N PHE A 56 13.71 43.85 -2.54
CA PHE A 56 12.31 43.90 -2.14
C PHE A 56 11.38 44.19 -3.34
N GLY A 57 11.79 45.10 -4.23
CA GLY A 57 11.10 45.38 -5.49
C GLY A 57 11.03 44.16 -6.40
N ASN A 58 12.16 43.46 -6.57
CA ASN A 58 12.24 42.22 -7.35
C ASN A 58 11.32 41.13 -6.80
N LEU A 59 11.39 40.88 -5.49
CA LEU A 59 10.56 39.89 -4.81
C LEU A 59 9.06 40.20 -4.96
N THR A 60 8.69 41.47 -4.82
CA THR A 60 7.30 41.92 -4.99
C THR A 60 6.80 41.66 -6.42
N MET A 61 7.63 41.92 -7.42
CA MET A 61 7.30 41.65 -8.82
C MET A 61 7.14 40.15 -9.07
N GLU A 62 8.04 39.32 -8.56
CA GLU A 62 7.98 37.87 -8.68
C GLU A 62 6.69 37.31 -8.06
N LEU A 63 6.31 37.77 -6.87
CA LEU A 63 5.06 37.39 -6.22
C LEU A 63 3.84 37.74 -7.10
N LYS A 64 3.82 38.94 -7.71
CA LYS A 64 2.73 39.37 -8.60
C LYS A 64 2.64 38.51 -9.86
N LEU A 65 3.77 38.19 -10.49
CA LEU A 65 3.82 37.39 -11.71
C LEU A 65 3.47 35.92 -11.46
N THR A 66 3.84 35.37 -10.30
CA THR A 66 3.66 33.95 -9.98
C THR A 66 2.35 33.65 -9.24
N ALA A 67 1.69 34.65 -8.64
CA ALA A 67 0.45 34.46 -7.89
C ALA A 67 -0.67 33.81 -8.72
N GLY A 68 -0.82 34.19 -9.99
CA GLY A 68 -1.84 33.63 -10.89
C GLY A 68 -1.62 32.14 -11.19
N PRO A 69 -0.49 31.77 -11.81
CA PRO A 69 -0.17 30.37 -12.13
C PRO A 69 -0.17 29.45 -10.90
N LYS A 70 0.38 29.93 -9.77
CA LYS A 70 0.41 29.17 -8.51
C LYS A 70 -1.00 28.94 -7.96
N LYS A 71 -1.85 29.98 -7.96
CA LYS A 71 -3.25 29.86 -7.52
C LYS A 71 -4.05 28.92 -8.42
N ALA A 72 -3.89 29.01 -9.75
CA ALA A 72 -4.57 28.13 -10.69
C ALA A 72 -4.17 26.65 -10.51
N ALA A 73 -2.88 26.37 -10.28
CA ALA A 73 -2.41 25.02 -10.00
C ALA A 73 -2.99 24.45 -8.69
N MET A 74 -3.02 25.25 -7.62
CA MET A 74 -3.62 24.84 -6.34
C MET A 74 -5.13 24.58 -6.48
N GLU A 75 -5.86 25.45 -7.17
CA GLU A 75 -7.30 25.31 -7.40
C GLU A 75 -7.62 24.06 -8.22
N HIS A 76 -6.83 23.77 -9.25
CA HIS A 76 -6.98 22.55 -10.04
C HIS A 76 -6.74 21.28 -9.21
N LEU A 77 -5.74 21.28 -8.33
CA LEU A 77 -5.52 20.16 -7.40
C LEU A 77 -6.68 20.00 -6.42
N ARG A 78 -7.21 21.11 -5.88
CA ARG A 78 -8.40 21.09 -5.02
C ARG A 78 -9.59 20.44 -5.70
N LYS A 79 -9.91 20.84 -6.94
CA LYS A 79 -11.00 20.24 -7.73
C LYS A 79 -10.77 18.76 -8.01
N LYS A 80 -9.53 18.34 -8.31
CA LYS A 80 -9.19 16.93 -8.47
C LYS A 80 -9.43 16.13 -7.20
N ILE A 81 -9.05 16.68 -6.04
CA ILE A 81 -9.29 16.04 -4.74
C ILE A 81 -10.80 15.89 -4.49
N GLU A 82 -11.59 16.93 -4.73
CA GLU A 82 -13.05 16.90 -4.55
C GLU A 82 -13.70 15.81 -5.41
N VAL A 83 -13.36 15.75 -6.69
CA VAL A 83 -13.86 14.71 -7.60
C VAL A 83 -13.43 13.31 -7.15
N CYS A 84 -12.18 13.14 -6.69
CA CYS A 84 -11.72 11.85 -6.18
C CYS A 84 -12.45 11.45 -4.90
N THR A 85 -12.71 12.38 -3.99
CA THR A 85 -13.47 12.12 -2.75
C THR A 85 -14.88 11.65 -3.07
N GLU A 86 -15.56 12.29 -4.02
CA GLU A 86 -16.91 11.88 -4.42
C GLU A 86 -16.92 10.50 -5.08
N LYS A 87 -15.95 10.20 -5.94
CA LYS A 87 -15.78 8.86 -6.52
C LYS A 87 -15.54 7.79 -5.45
N ILE A 88 -14.75 8.11 -4.42
CA ILE A 88 -14.52 7.20 -3.29
C ILE A 88 -15.84 6.96 -2.54
N HIS A 89 -16.65 7.99 -2.33
CA HIS A 89 -17.93 7.85 -1.63
C HIS A 89 -18.89 6.92 -2.39
N VAL A 90 -19.07 7.14 -3.70
CA VAL A 90 -19.88 6.27 -4.57
C VAL A 90 -19.35 4.84 -4.59
N ALA A 91 -18.02 4.66 -4.66
CA ALA A 91 -17.41 3.33 -4.64
C ALA A 91 -17.65 2.60 -3.32
N LYS A 92 -17.57 3.30 -2.18
CA LYS A 92 -17.86 2.72 -0.85
C LYS A 92 -19.32 2.29 -0.71
N LEU A 93 -20.26 3.10 -1.19
CA LEU A 93 -21.67 2.73 -1.16
C LEU A 93 -21.93 1.43 -1.93
N LYS A 94 -21.32 1.30 -3.13
CA LYS A 94 -21.40 0.06 -3.93
C LYS A 94 -20.71 -1.11 -3.27
N GLU A 95 -19.57 -0.88 -2.59
CA GLU A 95 -18.87 -1.90 -1.82
C GLU A 95 -19.75 -2.45 -0.69
N ASP A 96 -20.43 -1.57 0.05
CA ASP A 96 -21.31 -1.95 1.16
C ASP A 96 -22.55 -2.72 0.66
N GLU A 97 -23.14 -2.29 -0.47
CA GLU A 97 -24.24 -3.02 -1.12
C GLU A 97 -23.81 -4.43 -1.56
N ALA A 98 -22.64 -4.55 -2.20
CA ALA A 98 -22.09 -5.83 -2.62
C ALA A 98 -21.77 -6.73 -1.41
N ARG A 99 -21.25 -6.16 -0.32
CA ARG A 99 -20.98 -6.89 0.93
C ARG A 99 -22.26 -7.46 1.52
N LYS A 100 -23.33 -6.67 1.59
CA LYS A 100 -24.64 -7.12 2.08
C LYS A 100 -25.21 -8.25 1.23
N ALA A 101 -25.10 -8.14 -0.09
CA ALA A 101 -25.55 -9.19 -1.01
C ALA A 101 -24.74 -10.49 -0.83
N TYR A 102 -23.42 -10.37 -0.67
CA TYR A 102 -22.54 -11.51 -0.42
C TYR A 102 -22.88 -12.21 0.92
N GLU A 103 -23.07 -11.44 1.99
CA GLU A 103 -23.43 -11.99 3.30
C GLU A 103 -24.78 -12.73 3.26
N ALA A 104 -25.77 -12.19 2.56
CA ALA A 104 -27.05 -12.84 2.36
C ALA A 104 -26.91 -14.16 1.58
N ALA A 105 -26.17 -14.16 0.47
CA ALA A 105 -25.91 -15.35 -0.32
C ALA A 105 -25.13 -16.41 0.48
N SER A 106 -24.11 -16.01 1.24
CA SER A 106 -23.33 -16.89 2.11
C SER A 106 -24.18 -17.52 3.20
N LYS A 107 -25.14 -16.78 3.76
CA LYS A 107 -26.09 -17.34 4.74
C LYS A 107 -26.95 -18.43 4.11
N VAL A 108 -27.50 -18.20 2.92
CA VAL A 108 -28.33 -19.20 2.21
C VAL A 108 -27.53 -20.47 1.97
N VAL A 109 -26.28 -20.37 1.48
CA VAL A 109 -25.42 -21.54 1.28
C VAL A 109 -25.24 -22.33 2.58
N ARG A 110 -24.94 -21.65 3.69
CA ARG A 110 -24.78 -22.30 4.99
C ARG A 110 -26.05 -22.99 5.49
N ASP A 111 -27.21 -22.35 5.31
CA ASP A 111 -28.50 -22.92 5.73
C ASP A 111 -28.84 -24.18 4.90
N GLU A 112 -28.57 -24.15 3.58
CA GLU A 112 -28.74 -25.31 2.69
C GLU A 112 -27.74 -26.44 3.00
N GLU A 113 -26.48 -26.11 3.30
CA GLU A 113 -25.47 -27.07 3.72
C GLU A 113 -25.85 -27.75 5.05
N ALA A 114 -26.37 -27.00 6.02
CA ALA A 114 -26.86 -27.53 7.28
C ALA A 114 -28.08 -28.46 7.07
N THR A 115 -29.00 -28.06 6.21
CA THR A 115 -30.18 -28.88 5.85
C THR A 115 -29.74 -30.18 5.18
N LYS A 116 -28.81 -30.11 4.23
CA LYS A 116 -28.23 -31.29 3.59
C LYS A 116 -27.56 -32.20 4.60
N GLN A 117 -26.78 -31.65 5.54
CA GLN A 117 -26.10 -32.44 6.57
C GLN A 117 -27.09 -33.19 7.45
N SER A 118 -28.16 -32.53 7.92
CA SER A 118 -29.24 -33.17 8.68
C SER A 118 -29.89 -34.32 7.90
N LEU A 119 -30.17 -34.13 6.61
CA LEU A 119 -30.77 -35.17 5.76
C LEU A 119 -29.82 -36.37 5.56
N CYS A 120 -28.52 -36.13 5.42
CA CYS A 120 -27.53 -37.20 5.37
C CYS A 120 -27.50 -38.01 6.67
N GLU A 121 -27.59 -37.34 7.82
CA GLU A 121 -27.63 -37.98 9.13
C GLU A 121 -28.90 -38.81 9.32
N ASP A 122 -30.07 -38.27 8.95
CA ASP A 122 -31.36 -38.97 9.00
C ASP A 122 -31.37 -40.19 8.07
N LEU A 123 -30.84 -40.06 6.86
CA LEU A 123 -30.72 -41.18 5.92
C LEU A 123 -29.82 -42.28 6.49
N ASN A 124 -28.66 -41.90 7.02
CA ASN A 124 -27.73 -42.86 7.62
C ASN A 124 -28.36 -43.59 8.82
N ARG A 125 -29.12 -42.85 9.63
CA ARG A 125 -29.89 -43.41 10.75
C ARG A 125 -30.94 -44.41 10.24
N LEU A 126 -31.73 -44.06 9.22
CA LEU A 126 -32.75 -44.94 8.67
C LEU A 126 -32.14 -46.23 8.08
N VAL A 127 -31.01 -46.11 7.38
CA VAL A 127 -30.27 -47.26 6.85
C VAL A 127 -29.82 -48.18 7.98
N GLN A 128 -29.26 -47.61 9.07
CA GLN A 128 -28.83 -48.40 10.22
C GLN A 128 -30.01 -49.05 10.96
N GLU A 129 -31.11 -48.33 11.18
CA GLU A 129 -32.32 -48.85 11.83
C GLU A 129 -32.98 -49.96 11.01
N SER A 130 -33.09 -49.78 9.68
CA SER A 130 -33.59 -50.81 8.76
C SER A 130 -32.71 -52.06 8.79
N SER A 131 -31.40 -51.89 8.70
CA SER A 131 -30.42 -52.98 8.76
C SER A 131 -30.54 -53.75 10.08
N ASN A 132 -30.53 -53.05 11.21
CA ASN A 132 -30.69 -53.65 12.55
C ASN A 132 -32.02 -54.40 12.68
N THR A 133 -33.12 -53.84 12.16
CA THR A 133 -34.44 -54.48 12.17
C THR A 133 -34.45 -55.77 11.34
N GLN A 134 -33.83 -55.74 10.15
CA GLN A 134 -33.69 -56.92 9.30
C GLN A 134 -32.85 -58.00 9.97
N TYR A 135 -31.72 -57.63 10.59
CA TYR A 135 -30.88 -58.56 11.35
C TYR A 135 -31.61 -59.17 12.55
N ALA A 136 -32.35 -58.37 13.33
CA ALA A 136 -33.12 -58.88 14.46
C ALA A 136 -34.18 -59.89 14.00
N ARG A 137 -34.85 -59.62 12.88
CA ARG A 137 -35.84 -60.55 12.30
C ARG A 137 -35.19 -61.84 11.80
N LEU A 138 -34.00 -61.76 11.20
CA LEU A 138 -33.24 -62.94 10.77
C LEU A 138 -32.80 -63.80 11.96
N GLU A 139 -32.29 -63.18 13.02
CA GLU A 139 -31.92 -63.88 14.26
C GLU A 139 -33.13 -64.52 14.95
N GLU A 140 -34.30 -63.86 14.94
CA GLU A 140 -35.53 -64.46 15.46
C GLU A 140 -35.96 -65.69 14.64
N LEU A 141 -35.96 -65.59 13.30
CA LEU A 141 -36.29 -66.72 12.43
C LEU A 141 -35.31 -67.89 12.62
N LYS A 142 -34.02 -67.59 12.78
CA LYS A 142 -33.00 -68.59 13.10
C LYS A 142 -33.28 -69.26 14.45
N ARG A 143 -33.56 -68.50 15.51
CA ARG A 143 -33.92 -69.04 16.82
C ARG A 143 -35.19 -69.91 16.75
N ARG A 144 -36.22 -69.50 16.00
CA ARG A 144 -37.44 -70.29 15.78
C ARG A 144 -37.14 -71.60 15.04
N LEU A 145 -36.26 -71.55 14.03
CA LEU A 145 -35.84 -72.74 13.28
C LEU A 145 -35.04 -73.72 14.15
N GLU A 146 -34.17 -73.22 15.02
CA GLU A 146 -33.43 -74.01 16.00
C GLU A 146 -34.38 -74.68 17.01
N ALA A 147 -35.38 -73.93 17.53
CA ALA A 147 -36.36 -74.46 18.47
C ALA A 147 -37.28 -75.53 17.87
N LEU A 148 -37.58 -75.46 16.56
CA LEU A 148 -38.33 -76.49 15.83
C LEU A 148 -37.48 -77.73 15.49
N ASN A 149 -36.16 -77.67 15.67
CA ASN A 149 -35.24 -78.79 15.53
C ASN A 149 -34.58 -79.15 16.88
N PRO A 150 -35.34 -79.52 17.94
CA PRO A 150 -34.77 -79.76 19.27
C PRO A 150 -33.81 -80.97 19.34
N ASN A 151 -33.81 -81.86 18.32
CA ASN A 151 -33.01 -83.08 18.29
C ASN A 151 -31.73 -83.03 17.43
N ARG A 152 -31.22 -81.85 17.06
CA ARG A 152 -29.91 -81.76 16.36
C ARG A 152 -28.74 -81.32 17.26
N SER A 153 -28.92 -81.38 18.57
CA SER A 153 -27.85 -81.22 19.57
C SER A 153 -27.23 -82.58 19.93
N SER A 154 -26.83 -83.38 18.94
CA SER A 154 -25.86 -84.49 19.07
C SER A 154 -25.63 -85.14 17.72
N THR A 155 -24.38 -85.57 17.48
CA THR A 155 -23.83 -86.28 16.30
C THR A 155 -23.69 -85.47 15.00
N SER A 156 -22.63 -85.55 14.22
CA SER A 156 -21.26 -86.08 14.38
C SER A 156 -20.59 -85.88 13.00
N ILE A 157 -19.27 -85.68 13.00
CA ILE A 157 -18.32 -86.05 11.93
C ILE A 157 -17.97 -85.03 10.82
N GLN A 158 -16.66 -84.83 10.78
CA GLN A 158 -15.72 -84.24 9.83
C GLN A 158 -15.77 -84.84 8.40
N GLN A 159 -14.89 -84.30 7.54
CA GLN A 159 -14.37 -84.85 6.26
C GLN A 159 -15.29 -84.61 5.03
N THR A 160 -14.85 -84.08 3.88
CA THR A 160 -13.57 -84.19 3.13
C THR A 160 -13.46 -83.10 2.03
N HIS A 161 -12.24 -82.58 1.76
CA HIS A 161 -11.82 -82.06 0.44
C HIS A 161 -11.44 -83.25 -0.48
N PRO A 162 -11.51 -83.19 -1.85
CA PRO A 162 -10.52 -82.46 -2.69
C PRO A 162 -10.90 -81.97 -4.14
N GLN A 163 -10.11 -80.99 -4.65
CA GLN A 163 -9.61 -80.66 -6.04
C GLN A 163 -10.54 -80.57 -7.29
N GLU A 164 -10.69 -79.38 -7.93
CA GLU A 164 -10.03 -78.80 -9.16
C GLU A 164 -10.72 -79.19 -10.52
N PRO A 165 -10.63 -78.48 -11.70
CA PRO A 165 -9.59 -77.52 -12.18
C PRO A 165 -10.02 -76.29 -13.09
N ALA A 166 -9.03 -75.41 -13.35
CA ALA A 166 -8.60 -74.74 -14.61
C ALA A 166 -9.41 -73.67 -15.42
N ASN A 167 -8.73 -72.52 -15.62
CA ASN A 167 -8.49 -71.72 -16.86
C ASN A 167 -9.67 -71.00 -17.57
N ASN A 168 -9.55 -69.80 -18.19
CA ASN A 168 -8.39 -69.01 -18.62
C ASN A 168 -8.77 -67.57 -19.07
N ASN A 169 -7.73 -66.74 -19.22
CA ASN A 169 -7.54 -65.50 -20.01
C ASN A 169 -8.15 -64.20 -19.44
N GLY A 170 -7.45 -63.07 -19.32
CA GLY A 170 -6.16 -62.53 -19.83
C GLY A 170 -6.36 -60.99 -19.81
N LYS A 171 -5.43 -60.08 -19.50
CA LYS A 171 -4.06 -59.89 -20.00
C LYS A 171 -3.39 -58.75 -19.20
N GLU A 172 -2.06 -58.76 -19.22
CA GLU A 172 -1.03 -57.90 -18.60
C GLU A 172 -1.22 -56.38 -18.82
N GLU A 173 -0.59 -55.43 -18.11
CA GLU A 173 0.84 -55.15 -17.84
C GLU A 173 0.89 -54.20 -16.59
N GLY A 174 1.86 -54.14 -15.67
CA GLY A 174 3.31 -54.26 -15.74
C GLY A 174 3.96 -52.90 -15.45
N ALA A 175 4.39 -52.61 -14.20
CA ALA A 175 5.61 -51.81 -13.88
C ALA A 175 5.77 -51.47 -12.38
N LYS A 176 6.71 -52.17 -11.75
CA LYS A 176 7.79 -51.75 -10.83
C LYS A 176 7.51 -50.78 -9.67
N GLU A 177 7.74 -51.38 -8.50
CA GLU A 177 7.96 -50.83 -7.17
C GLU A 177 9.35 -50.18 -7.01
N HIS A 178 9.41 -49.02 -6.36
CA HIS A 178 10.60 -48.54 -5.63
C HIS A 178 10.12 -47.83 -4.36
N GLY A 179 10.46 -48.40 -3.20
CA GLY A 179 10.01 -47.92 -1.90
C GLY A 179 10.87 -46.80 -1.32
N GLN A 180 10.40 -46.20 -0.21
CA GLN A 180 11.16 -45.99 1.02
C GLN A 180 10.31 -45.32 2.11
N ARG A 181 10.72 -45.60 3.36
CA ARG A 181 10.13 -45.29 4.67
C ARG A 181 10.03 -43.79 5.00
N PRO A 182 9.30 -43.42 6.09
CA PRO A 182 9.03 -42.05 6.48
C PRO A 182 10.11 -41.47 7.40
N ALA A 183 10.25 -40.14 7.40
CA ALA A 183 11.00 -39.41 8.41
C ALA A 183 10.23 -38.16 8.85
N THR A 184 9.97 -38.12 10.15
CA THR A 184 9.63 -36.94 10.96
C THR A 184 10.78 -35.93 10.98
N ALA A 185 10.48 -34.63 10.87
CA ALA A 185 11.34 -33.57 11.40
C ALA A 185 10.55 -32.26 11.55
N GLU A 186 10.31 -31.87 12.80
CA GLU A 186 10.09 -30.47 13.18
C GLU A 186 11.42 -29.73 13.14
N GLY A 187 11.39 -28.46 12.73
CA GLY A 187 12.56 -27.59 12.78
C GLY A 187 12.29 -26.20 12.20
N GLU A 188 12.37 -25.19 13.07
CA GLU A 188 12.38 -23.76 12.77
C GLU A 188 13.36 -23.37 11.64
N SER A 189 13.03 -22.32 10.86
CA SER A 189 13.97 -21.20 10.64
C SER A 189 13.38 -20.02 9.87
N LYS A 190 13.76 -18.85 10.36
CA LYS A 190 13.51 -17.48 9.86
C LYS A 190 14.01 -17.24 8.42
N SER A 191 13.32 -16.31 7.75
CA SER A 191 13.87 -15.15 7.00
C SER A 191 13.57 -15.03 5.48
N LYS A 192 13.31 -13.76 5.08
CA LYS A 192 13.37 -13.15 3.72
C LYS A 192 12.14 -13.40 2.82
N LYS A 193 11.53 -12.46 2.08
CA LYS A 193 11.82 -11.09 1.63
C LYS A 193 10.51 -10.45 1.09
N LYS A 194 10.41 -9.11 1.12
CA LYS A 194 9.38 -8.27 0.46
C LYS A 194 9.40 -8.40 -1.08
N PRO A 195 8.28 -8.18 -1.81
CA PRO A 195 8.35 -7.78 -3.20
C PRO A 195 8.35 -6.24 -3.36
N GLN A 196 9.40 -5.77 -4.03
CA GLN A 196 9.58 -4.42 -4.58
C GLN A 196 9.38 -4.52 -6.10
N ILE A 197 8.40 -3.80 -6.66
CA ILE A 197 8.30 -3.62 -8.11
C ILE A 197 8.22 -2.11 -8.40
N GLN A 198 9.37 -1.55 -8.75
CA GLN A 198 9.55 -0.27 -9.45
C GLN A 198 9.66 -0.56 -10.95
N GLY A 199 9.08 0.34 -11.77
CA GLY A 199 8.95 0.19 -13.22
C GLY A 199 10.17 0.56 -14.08
N ARG A 200 9.86 1.06 -15.28
CA ARG A 200 10.66 1.30 -16.52
C ARG A 200 10.71 0.07 -17.45
N GLY A 201 10.43 0.15 -18.75
CA GLY A 201 10.40 1.27 -19.68
C GLY A 201 11.44 1.07 -20.79
N ARG A 202 11.01 0.57 -21.96
CA ARG A 202 11.64 0.65 -23.31
C ARG A 202 10.49 0.36 -24.30
N GLY A 203 10.14 1.11 -25.34
CA GLY A 203 10.81 2.17 -26.07
C GLY A 203 11.08 1.73 -27.52
N ILE A 204 10.10 1.84 -28.42
CA ILE A 204 10.25 1.89 -29.91
C ILE A 204 9.05 2.74 -30.42
N GLY A 205 9.25 4.01 -30.80
CA GLY A 205 9.34 4.46 -32.20
C GLY A 205 7.97 4.41 -32.89
N ILE A 206 7.27 5.52 -33.16
CA ILE A 206 7.31 6.27 -34.43
C ILE A 206 6.73 7.69 -34.20
N MET A 207 7.39 8.73 -34.72
CA MET A 207 6.97 10.12 -34.68
C MET A 207 6.17 10.56 -35.93
N ASN A 208 5.07 11.27 -35.69
CA ASN A 208 4.44 12.42 -36.36
C ASN A 208 4.39 12.59 -37.90
N LYS A 209 3.16 12.86 -38.38
CA LYS A 209 2.68 13.96 -39.28
C LYS A 209 1.15 13.76 -39.39
N GLY A 210 0.24 14.67 -39.06
CA GLY A 210 0.03 16.03 -39.57
C GLY A 210 -1.34 16.08 -40.29
N ARG A 211 -2.10 17.18 -40.12
CA ARG A 211 -3.49 17.45 -40.58
C ARG A 211 -4.58 16.82 -39.71
N GLY A 212 -5.67 17.49 -39.35
CA GLY A 212 -6.25 18.76 -39.78
C GLY A 212 -7.68 18.73 -39.22
N GLY A 213 -8.15 19.86 -38.69
CA GLY A 213 -9.32 19.93 -37.84
C GLY A 213 -10.64 19.45 -38.48
N TRP A 214 -11.53 18.97 -37.62
CA TRP A 214 -12.97 19.00 -37.86
C TRP A 214 -13.63 19.37 -36.53
N THR A 215 -13.89 20.67 -36.35
CA THR A 215 -14.89 21.17 -35.42
C THR A 215 -16.25 20.83 -36.02
N GLY A 216 -16.96 19.87 -35.43
CA GLY A 216 -18.31 19.50 -35.83
C GLY A 216 -19.28 20.66 -35.55
N ALA A 217 -19.36 21.60 -36.49
CA ALA A 217 -20.40 22.61 -36.56
C ALA A 217 -21.67 21.96 -37.10
N GLY A 218 -22.81 22.34 -36.51
CA GLY A 218 -24.13 21.86 -36.85
C GLY A 218 -24.48 22.07 -38.33
N PHE A 219 -25.04 21.04 -38.93
CA PHE A 219 -25.84 21.19 -40.14
C PHE A 219 -27.25 21.60 -39.69
N ASP A 220 -27.45 22.91 -39.71
CA ASP A 220 -28.75 23.57 -39.76
C ASP A 220 -29.44 23.14 -41.07
N VAL A 221 -30.61 22.52 -40.97
CA VAL A 221 -31.45 22.18 -42.13
C VAL A 221 -32.72 23.01 -41.98
N ASP A 222 -32.64 24.25 -42.47
CA ASP A 222 -33.81 25.11 -42.65
C ASP A 222 -33.90 25.61 -44.11
N GLY A 223 -35.01 25.23 -44.74
CA GLY A 223 -35.80 25.92 -45.77
C GLY A 223 -35.14 26.71 -46.90
N ARG A 224 -35.43 26.29 -48.15
CA ARG A 224 -36.26 27.02 -49.14
C ARG A 224 -36.02 26.50 -50.56
N ASN A 225 -37.03 25.84 -51.13
CA ASN A 225 -37.68 26.18 -52.40
C ASN A 225 -38.90 25.27 -52.60
#